data_AF-A0A5K1DKC4-F1
#
_entry.id   AF-A0A5K1DKC4-F1
#
_cell.length_a   1.000
_cell.length_b   1.000
_cell.length_c   1.000
_cell.angle_alpha   90.00
_cell.angle_beta   90.00
_cell.angle_gamma   90.00
#
_symmetry.space_group_name_H-M   'P 1'
#
loop_
_entity.id
_entity.type
_entity.pdbx_description
1 polymer ?
#
loop_
_entity_poly.entity_id
_entity_poly.type
_entity_poly.pdbx_seq_one_letter_code
_entity_poly.pdbx_strand_id
1 'polypeptide(L)'
;MAPLFSSLAFRLLIQLLLLAVLPKPTSIFASKPLGFSIDLIHRDSSLSPLFDPSFTLAQRAEQAALRSMLHSSRIASRFANTTSMISSPVMPGS
;
A
#
# COMPACT_ATOMS: atom_id res chain seq x y z
N MET A 1 -33.90 -16.58 -37.16
CA MET A 1 -33.47 -15.47 -36.29
C MET A 1 -33.20 -16.03 -34.90
N ALA A 2 -31.97 -16.47 -34.57
CA ALA A 2 -31.64 -16.98 -33.23
C ALA A 2 -30.13 -17.08 -32.82
N PRO A 3 -29.13 -16.40 -33.43
CA PRO A 3 -27.73 -16.57 -32.97
C PRO A 3 -27.34 -15.70 -31.77
N LEU A 4 -28.16 -14.71 -31.38
CA LEU A 4 -27.79 -13.72 -30.36
C LEU A 4 -27.97 -14.25 -28.92
N PHE A 5 -28.97 -15.11 -28.69
CA PHE A 5 -29.28 -15.63 -27.36
C PHE A 5 -28.23 -16.62 -26.85
N SER A 6 -27.58 -17.39 -27.74
CA SER A 6 -26.55 -18.36 -27.36
C SER A 6 -25.26 -17.68 -26.89
N SER A 7 -24.86 -16.58 -27.55
CA SER A 7 -23.66 -15.81 -27.18
C SER A 7 -23.82 -15.11 -25.83
N LEU A 8 -25.01 -14.55 -25.55
CA LEU A 8 -25.28 -13.89 -24.27
C LEU A 8 -25.32 -14.90 -23.12
N ALA A 9 -26.00 -16.04 -23.30
CA ALA A 9 -26.07 -17.09 -22.29
C ALA A 9 -24.68 -17.68 -21.99
N PHE A 10 -23.86 -17.89 -23.02
CA PHE A 10 -22.50 -18.40 -22.86
C PHE A 10 -21.59 -17.41 -22.11
N ARG A 11 -21.69 -16.11 -22.40
CA ARG A 11 -20.97 -15.06 -21.66
C ARG A 11 -21.39 -15.00 -20.19
N LEU A 12 -22.69 -15.10 -19.92
CA LEU A 12 -23.22 -15.09 -18.55
C LEU A 12 -22.72 -16.31 -17.76
N LEU A 13 -22.68 -17.48 -18.39
CA LEU A 13 -22.17 -18.71 -17.80
C LEU A 13 -20.68 -18.61 -17.45
N ILE A 14 -19.86 -18.03 -18.34
CA ILE A 14 -18.43 -17.79 -18.06
C ILE A 14 -18.26 -16.81 -16.90
N GLN A 15 -19.02 -15.72 -16.85
CA GLN A 15 -18.96 -14.76 -15.74
C GLN A 15 -19.34 -15.38 -14.40
N LEU A 16 -20.39 -16.21 -14.37
CA LEU A 16 -20.81 -16.93 -13.16
C LEU A 16 -19.73 -17.93 -12.71
N LEU A 17 -19.10 -18.63 -13.65
CA LEU A 17 -18.01 -19.56 -13.34
C LEU A 17 -16.78 -18.82 -12.78
N LEU A 18 -16.40 -17.69 -13.38
CA LEU A 18 -15.30 -16.85 -12.87
C LEU A 18 -15.60 -16.33 -11.46
N LEU A 19 -16.84 -15.91 -11.20
CA LEU A 19 -17.25 -15.40 -9.89
C LEU A 19 -17.30 -16.50 -8.83
N ALA A 20 -17.62 -17.74 -9.22
CA ALA A 20 -17.64 -18.90 -8.32
C ALA A 20 -16.23 -19.38 -7.93
N VAL A 21 -15.23 -19.17 -8.79
CA VAL A 21 -13.82 -19.52 -8.53
C VAL A 21 -13.08 -18.41 -7.79
N LEU A 22 -13.65 -17.20 -7.74
CA LEU A 22 -13.03 -16.09 -7.03
C LEU A 22 -12.93 -16.44 -5.53
N PRO A 23 -11.72 -16.40 -4.94
CA PRO A 23 -11.57 -16.65 -3.52
C PRO A 23 -12.43 -15.63 -2.76
N LYS A 24 -13.32 -16.14 -1.90
CA LYS A 24 -14.09 -15.27 -0.99
C LYS A 24 -13.07 -14.41 -0.23
N PRO A 25 -13.30 -13.10 -0.06
CA PRO A 25 -12.48 -12.29 0.84
C PRO A 25 -12.75 -12.77 2.26
N THR A 26 -12.10 -13.86 2.65
CA THR A 26 -12.01 -14.27 4.03
C THR A 26 -11.23 -13.16 4.72
N SER A 27 -11.92 -12.45 5.61
CA SER A 27 -11.33 -11.46 6.50
C SER A 27 -9.97 -11.97 6.99
N ILE A 28 -8.91 -11.32 6.53
CA ILE A 28 -7.52 -11.62 6.90
C ILE A 28 -7.29 -11.42 8.42
N PHE A 29 -8.28 -10.89 9.13
CA PHE A 29 -8.22 -10.54 10.56
C PHE A 29 -8.87 -11.56 11.50
N ALA A 30 -9.07 -12.81 11.07
CA ALA A 30 -9.67 -13.85 11.91
C ALA A 30 -8.66 -14.65 12.77
N SER A 31 -7.52 -14.05 13.15
CA SER A 31 -6.67 -14.59 14.22
C SER A 31 -6.92 -13.79 15.50
N LYS A 32 -7.13 -14.48 16.62
CA LYS A 32 -7.05 -13.85 17.96
C LYS A 32 -5.70 -13.10 18.03
N PRO A 33 -5.65 -11.80 18.33
CA PRO A 33 -4.39 -11.09 18.38
C PRO A 33 -3.65 -11.53 19.64
N LEU A 34 -2.76 -12.50 19.50
CA LEU A 34 -1.69 -12.73 20.47
C LEU A 34 -0.58 -11.70 20.18
N GLY A 35 -0.92 -10.42 20.30
CA GLY A 35 -0.10 -9.34 19.74
C GLY A 35 -0.29 -8.02 20.46
N PHE A 36 0.70 -7.15 20.30
CA PHE A 36 0.70 -5.79 20.81
C PHE A 36 -0.33 -4.93 20.08
N SER A 37 -0.97 -4.02 20.80
CA SER A 37 -1.78 -2.96 20.20
C SER A 37 -0.85 -1.85 19.72
N ILE A 38 -0.92 -1.53 18.44
CA ILE A 38 -0.23 -0.37 17.87
C ILE A 38 -1.23 0.78 17.86
N ASP A 39 -0.96 1.82 18.63
CA ASP A 39 -1.67 3.08 18.49
C ASP A 39 -0.92 3.95 17.46
N LEU A 40 -1.61 4.31 16.37
CA LEU A 40 -1.02 5.07 15.28
C LEU A 40 -1.20 6.56 15.56
N ILE A 41 -0.14 7.19 16.05
CA ILE A 41 -0.12 8.64 16.29
C ILE A 41 0.37 9.35 15.02
N HIS A 42 -0.41 10.32 14.54
CA HIS A 42 0.00 11.12 13.38
C HIS A 42 1.27 11.93 13.72
N ARG A 43 2.25 11.97 12.80
CA ARG A 43 3.56 12.59 13.04
C ARG A 43 3.48 14.06 13.47
N ASP A 44 2.53 14.81 12.93
CA ASP A 44 2.33 16.24 13.21
C ASP A 44 1.38 16.51 14.40
N SER A 45 0.92 15.46 15.10
CA SER A 45 0.15 15.55 16.34
C SER A 45 1.05 15.94 17.51
N SER A 46 0.52 16.68 18.50
CA SER A 46 1.24 17.03 19.74
C SER A 46 1.65 15.81 20.57
N LEU A 47 1.03 14.66 20.34
CA LEU A 47 1.36 13.39 21.00
C LEU A 47 2.58 12.69 20.37
N SER A 48 3.01 13.15 19.20
CA SER A 48 4.15 12.57 18.49
C SER A 48 5.46 12.97 19.17
N PRO A 49 6.40 12.05 19.41
CA PRO A 49 7.76 12.39 19.85
C PRO A 49 8.51 13.30 18.87
N LEU A 50 8.05 13.36 17.62
CA LEU A 50 8.61 14.19 16.55
C LEU A 50 7.92 15.55 16.42
N PHE A 51 6.99 15.87 17.32
CA PHE A 51 6.28 17.15 17.31
C PHE A 51 7.17 18.28 17.78
N ASP A 52 7.29 19.32 16.94
CA ASP A 52 7.94 20.56 17.32
C ASP A 52 6.89 21.68 17.45
N PRO A 53 6.63 22.19 18.66
CA PRO A 53 5.64 23.24 18.87
C PRO A 53 6.06 24.59 18.27
N SER A 54 7.35 24.78 17.93
CA SER A 54 7.83 26.01 17.31
C SER A 54 7.36 26.16 15.85
N PHE A 55 6.98 25.06 15.19
CA PHE A 55 6.50 25.11 13.82
C PHE A 55 5.04 25.54 13.72
N THR A 56 4.83 26.53 12.87
CA THR A 56 3.50 26.90 12.37
C THR A 56 2.88 25.78 11.56
N LEU A 57 1.55 25.83 11.39
CA LEU A 57 0.84 24.85 10.54
C LEU A 57 1.33 24.88 9.09
N ALA A 58 1.65 26.06 8.56
CA ALA A 58 2.16 26.21 7.20
C ALA A 58 3.52 25.53 7.02
N GLN A 59 4.45 25.74 7.95
CA GLN A 59 5.76 25.06 7.94
C GLN A 59 5.62 23.54 8.05
N ARG A 60 4.67 23.05 8.87
CA ARG A 60 4.38 21.61 8.95
C ARG A 60 3.85 21.05 7.63
N ALA A 61 2.95 21.77 6.96
CA ALA A 61 2.44 21.38 5.65
C ALA A 61 3.57 21.36 4.58
N GLU A 62 4.43 22.36 4.59
CA GLU A 62 5.60 22.43 3.69
C GLU A 62 6.53 21.24 3.90
N GLN A 63 6.89 20.94 5.16
CA GLN A 63 7.71 19.78 5.47
C GLN A 63 7.03 18.46 5.06
N ALA A 64 5.71 18.33 5.22
CA ALA A 64 4.97 17.16 4.77
C ALA A 64 5.06 17.00 3.23
N ALA A 65 4.94 18.10 2.48
CA ALA A 65 5.10 18.11 1.04
C ALA A 65 6.53 17.71 0.63
N LEU A 66 7.56 18.29 1.25
CA LEU A 66 8.96 17.94 0.99
C LEU A 66 9.24 16.45 1.25
N ARG A 67 8.72 15.89 2.35
CA ARG A 67 8.83 14.45 2.63
C ARG A 67 8.17 13.60 1.56
N SER A 68 6.99 14.00 1.09
CA SER A 68 6.28 13.32 0.01
C SER A 68 7.10 13.31 -1.29
N MET A 69 7.64 14.46 -1.68
CA MET A 69 8.49 14.60 -2.86
C MET A 69 9.77 13.75 -2.76
N LEU A 70 10.46 13.78 -1.62
CA LEU A 70 11.67 12.97 -1.40
C LEU A 70 11.35 11.47 -1.43
N HIS A 71 10.20 11.06 -0.90
CA HIS A 71 9.74 9.68 -0.96
C HIS A 71 9.45 9.24 -2.39
N SER A 72 8.74 10.06 -3.19
CA SER A 72 8.49 9.76 -4.60
C SER A 72 9.79 9.68 -5.39
N SER A 73 10.74 10.60 -5.17
CA SER A 73 12.03 10.58 -5.85
C SER A 73 12.86 9.35 -5.49
N ARG A 74 12.82 8.90 -4.23
CA ARG A 74 13.48 7.65 -3.80
C ARG A 74 12.86 6.42 -4.45
N ILE A 75 11.53 6.38 -4.59
CA ILE A 75 10.85 5.28 -5.26
C ILE A 75 11.22 5.28 -6.75
N ALA A 76 11.12 6.44 -7.41
CA ALA A 76 11.49 6.59 -8.81
C ALA A 76 12.95 6.19 -9.07
N SER A 77 13.89 6.59 -8.20
CA SER A 77 15.31 6.23 -8.36
C SER A 77 15.59 4.74 -8.22
N ARG A 78 14.82 4.03 -7.37
CA ARG A 78 14.91 2.55 -7.28
C ARG A 78 14.52 1.86 -8.59
N PHE A 79 13.58 2.43 -9.33
CA PHE A 79 13.14 1.88 -10.62
C PHE A 79 13.95 2.41 -11.81
N ALA A 80 14.68 3.52 -11.65
CA ALA A 80 15.54 4.06 -12.69
C ALA A 80 16.85 3.26 -12.87
N ASN A 81 17.35 2.62 -11.80
CA ASN A 81 18.53 1.74 -11.85
C ASN A 81 18.14 0.30 -12.18
N THR A 82 17.68 0.04 -13.41
CA THR A 82 17.50 -1.34 -13.92
C THR A 82 18.74 -1.79 -14.68
N THR A 83 19.91 -1.75 -14.05
CA THR A 83 21.06 -2.53 -14.50
C THR A 83 21.19 -3.69 -13.53
N SER A 84 21.06 -4.91 -14.05
CA SER A 84 20.92 -6.17 -13.33
C SER A 84 21.94 -6.36 -12.20
N MET A 85 21.51 -6.18 -10.95
CA MET A 85 21.82 -6.95 -9.73
C MET A 85 21.39 -6.12 -8.53
N ILE A 86 20.25 -6.48 -7.93
CA ILE A 86 19.85 -5.93 -6.63
C ILE A 86 20.78 -6.57 -5.59
N SER A 87 21.76 -5.81 -5.09
CA SER A 87 22.58 -6.20 -3.94
C SER A 87 22.38 -5.21 -2.80
N SER A 88 22.24 -5.72 -1.58
CA SER A 88 22.22 -4.91 -0.35
C SER A 88 23.53 -5.09 0.40
N PRO A 89 24.14 -4.02 0.95
CA PRO A 89 25.29 -4.15 1.83
C PRO A 89 24.92 -4.99 3.06
N VAL A 90 25.63 -6.09 3.30
CA VAL A 90 25.55 -6.83 4.57
C VAL A 90 26.59 -6.22 5.50
N MET A 91 26.13 -5.61 6.59
CA MET A 91 27.04 -5.18 7.65
C MET A 91 27.54 -6.41 8.42
N PRO A 92 28.85 -6.54 8.69
CA PRO A 92 29.35 -7.59 9.59
C PRO A 92 28.72 -7.42 10.97
N GLY A 93 28.26 -8.52 11.55
CA GLY A 93 27.85 -8.53 12.96
C GLY A 93 29.07 -8.30 13.85
N SER A 94 28.97 -7.32 14.74
CA SER A 94 29.89 -7.14 15.88
C SER A 94 29.61 -8.15 16.97
#